data_AF-A0A6G6WP49-F1
#
_entry.id   AF-A0A6G6WP49-F1
#
_cell.length_a   1.000
_cell.length_b   1.000
_cell.length_c   1.000
_cell.angle_alpha   90.00
_cell.angle_beta   90.00
_cell.angle_gamma   90.00
#
_symmetry.space_group_name_H-M   'P 1'
#
loop_
_entity.id
_entity.type
_entity.pdbx_description
1 polymer ?
#
loop_
_entity_poly.entity_id
_entity_poly.type
_entity_poly.pdbx_seq_one_letter_code
_entity_poly.pdbx_strand_id
1 'polypeptide(L)'
;MTAMVLGTAAPAFAHPHVWIAMRSDVVFNDKGEVSGIAVEWTFDDGYAQVALDGLDTNGDGVYSQSELEPLTRENLSSLKDYNYFIVPRVNGQIVPMADPVDPGQIFSNGKLELHFTVPLATPVDPHKVEFQYKVYDPEFYIALDYVEQDPVGVIGTLPNDCRLKVEPVVSDQQLNQTREMLSTKGTDWKPPDDEDFGGMFAQPALIICNQ
;
A
#
# COMPACT_ATOMS: atom_id res chain seq x y z
N MET A 1 47.23 -3.00 -31.95
CA MET A 1 46.85 -3.35 -30.57
C MET A 1 45.50 -2.71 -30.30
N THR A 2 44.43 -3.50 -30.34
CA THR A 2 43.06 -3.01 -30.11
C THR A 2 42.78 -3.13 -28.62
N ALA A 3 42.70 -2.01 -27.91
CA ALA A 3 42.33 -1.99 -26.50
C ALA A 3 40.81 -2.20 -26.40
N MET A 4 40.41 -3.35 -25.86
CA MET A 4 39.01 -3.67 -25.59
C MET A 4 38.64 -3.01 -24.27
N VAL A 5 37.84 -1.95 -24.31
CA VAL A 5 37.28 -1.31 -23.12
C VAL A 5 36.14 -2.20 -22.61
N LEU A 6 36.39 -2.91 -21.51
CA LEU A 6 35.35 -3.58 -20.73
C LEU A 6 34.52 -2.50 -20.04
N GLY A 7 33.34 -2.20 -20.59
CA GLY A 7 32.36 -1.36 -19.94
C GLY A 7 31.86 -2.05 -18.68
N THR A 8 32.10 -1.46 -17.51
CA THR A 8 31.45 -1.88 -16.27
C THR A 8 29.96 -1.60 -16.41
N ALA A 9 29.16 -2.64 -16.62
CA ALA A 9 27.71 -2.52 -16.48
C ALA A 9 27.43 -2.10 -15.03
N ALA A 10 26.96 -0.87 -14.84
CA ALA A 10 26.40 -0.48 -13.55
C ALA A 10 25.23 -1.43 -13.27
N PRO A 11 25.05 -1.87 -12.00
CA PRO A 11 23.86 -2.64 -11.66
C PRO A 11 22.64 -1.82 -12.09
N ALA A 12 21.85 -2.37 -13.01
CA ALA A 12 20.54 -1.82 -13.27
C ALA A 12 19.74 -2.00 -11.98
N PHE A 13 19.38 -0.90 -11.33
CA PHE A 13 18.41 -0.92 -10.24
C PHE A 13 17.08 -1.35 -10.85
N ALA A 14 16.84 -2.65 -10.81
CA ALA A 14 15.55 -3.22 -11.16
C ALA A 14 14.70 -3.20 -9.88
N HIS A 15 13.66 -2.35 -9.91
CA HIS A 15 12.54 -2.19 -8.97
C HIS A 15 12.74 -1.36 -7.69
N PRO A 16 11.68 -0.64 -7.27
CA PRO A 16 10.30 -0.59 -7.83
C PRO A 16 10.14 0.34 -9.06
N HIS A 17 9.09 0.12 -9.84
CA HIS A 17 8.72 0.96 -11.00
C HIS A 17 7.86 2.16 -10.61
N VAL A 18 7.13 2.01 -9.50
CA VAL A 18 6.29 3.06 -8.91
C VAL A 18 6.60 3.10 -7.41
N TRP A 19 6.81 4.29 -6.89
CA TRP A 19 6.84 4.58 -5.47
C TRP A 19 5.56 5.28 -5.06
N ILE A 20 4.99 4.81 -3.95
CA ILE A 20 3.85 5.40 -3.27
C ILE A 20 4.29 5.78 -1.86
N ALA A 21 4.19 7.07 -1.54
CA ALA A 21 4.18 7.52 -0.16
C ALA A 21 2.75 7.37 0.37
N MET A 22 2.60 6.58 1.43
CA MET A 22 1.31 6.13 1.94
C MET A 22 1.03 6.69 3.33
N ARG A 23 -0.21 7.12 3.54
CA ARG A 23 -0.87 7.16 4.83
C ARG A 23 -1.98 6.11 4.84
N SER A 24 -2.28 5.57 6.01
CA SER A 24 -3.50 4.77 6.21
C SER A 24 -4.19 5.09 7.52
N ASP A 25 -5.46 4.77 7.64
CA ASP A 25 -6.21 4.97 8.87
C ASP A 25 -7.09 3.75 9.17
N VAL A 26 -7.13 3.34 10.43
CA VAL A 26 -8.05 2.28 10.88
C VAL A 26 -9.43 2.91 11.09
N VAL A 27 -10.45 2.37 10.42
CA VAL A 27 -11.81 2.90 10.48
C VAL A 27 -12.60 2.18 11.57
N PHE A 28 -13.08 2.92 12.56
CA PHE A 28 -13.94 2.41 13.64
C PHE A 28 -15.40 2.77 13.39
N ASN A 29 -16.29 1.81 13.62
CA ASN A 29 -17.73 2.08 13.64
C ASN A 29 -18.19 2.61 15.01
N ASP A 30 -19.46 2.99 15.12
CA ASP A 30 -20.05 3.52 16.36
C ASP A 30 -20.06 2.54 17.54
N LYS A 31 -19.76 1.25 17.31
CA LYS A 31 -19.65 0.22 18.34
C LYS A 31 -18.22 0.05 18.87
N GLY A 32 -17.25 0.80 18.33
CA GLY A 32 -15.83 0.63 18.65
C GLY A 32 -15.20 -0.60 18.00
N GLU A 33 -15.83 -1.16 16.96
CA GLU A 33 -15.27 -2.26 16.18
C GLU A 33 -14.50 -1.68 14.98
N VAL A 34 -13.37 -2.31 14.64
CA VAL A 34 -12.65 -2.05 13.39
C VAL A 34 -13.54 -2.49 12.24
N SER A 35 -13.82 -1.58 11.33
CA SER A 35 -14.78 -1.74 10.24
C SER A 35 -14.16 -1.62 8.86
N GLY A 36 -12.92 -1.12 8.76
CA GLY A 36 -12.22 -0.96 7.50
C GLY A 36 -10.83 -0.34 7.65
N ILE A 37 -10.16 -0.18 6.52
CA ILE A 37 -8.89 0.49 6.39
C ILE A 37 -9.05 1.57 5.32
N ALA A 38 -8.77 2.83 5.65
CA ALA A 38 -8.66 3.91 4.68
C ALA A 38 -7.20 4.09 4.28
N VAL A 39 -6.96 4.48 3.03
CA VAL A 39 -5.61 4.78 2.53
C VAL A 39 -5.60 6.07 1.75
N GLU A 40 -4.47 6.77 1.83
CA GLU A 40 -4.13 7.91 1.00
C GLU A 40 -2.73 7.66 0.41
N TRP A 41 -2.65 7.62 -0.91
CA TRP A 41 -1.46 7.27 -1.68
C TRP A 41 -1.02 8.46 -2.51
N THR A 42 0.19 8.94 -2.28
CA THR A 42 0.85 9.92 -3.13
C THR A 42 1.82 9.21 -4.07
N PHE A 43 1.56 9.28 -5.37
CA PHE A 43 2.42 8.65 -6.38
C PHE A 43 3.67 9.49 -6.67
N ASP A 44 4.73 8.83 -7.12
CA ASP A 44 5.90 9.51 -7.66
C ASP A 44 5.61 10.29 -8.96
N ASP A 45 6.53 11.19 -9.30
CA ASP A 45 6.39 12.10 -10.44
C ASP A 45 6.42 11.35 -11.79
N GLY A 46 7.10 10.20 -11.87
CA GLY A 46 7.22 9.41 -13.09
C GLY A 46 5.92 8.73 -13.46
N TYR A 47 5.27 8.09 -12.48
CA TYR A 47 3.93 7.54 -12.64
C TYR A 47 2.91 8.65 -12.91
N ALA A 48 2.93 9.75 -12.15
CA ALA A 48 1.98 10.85 -12.32
C ALA A 48 1.98 11.43 -13.73
N GLN A 49 3.15 11.60 -14.36
CA GLN A 49 3.26 12.09 -15.74
C GLN A 49 2.54 11.19 -16.75
N VAL A 50 2.66 9.88 -16.61
CA VAL A 50 2.04 8.91 -17.51
C VAL A 50 0.55 8.79 -17.22
N ALA A 51 0.16 8.73 -15.94
CA ALA A 51 -1.22 8.55 -15.52
C ALA A 51 -2.13 9.72 -15.90
N LEU A 52 -1.58 10.94 -15.98
CA LEU A 52 -2.32 12.16 -16.30
C LEU A 52 -2.37 12.46 -17.81
N ASP A 53 -1.64 11.72 -18.64
CA ASP A 53 -1.57 11.98 -20.07
C ASP A 53 -2.95 11.92 -20.72
N GLY A 54 -3.32 12.99 -21.42
CA GLY A 54 -4.62 13.12 -22.08
C GLY A 54 -5.83 13.37 -21.17
N LEU A 55 -5.66 13.53 -19.85
CA LEU A 55 -6.77 13.80 -18.93
C LEU A 55 -7.13 15.29 -18.83
N ASP A 56 -6.22 16.21 -19.13
CA ASP A 56 -6.52 17.66 -19.21
C ASP A 56 -7.27 17.97 -20.52
N THR A 57 -8.58 17.72 -20.51
CA THR A 57 -9.43 17.79 -21.70
C THR A 57 -9.78 19.22 -22.10
N ASN A 58 -9.76 20.13 -21.12
CA ASN A 58 -10.08 21.53 -21.33
C ASN A 58 -8.83 22.40 -21.58
N GLY A 59 -7.63 21.88 -21.30
CA GLY A 59 -6.34 22.51 -21.56
C GLY A 59 -6.00 23.65 -20.59
N ASP A 60 -6.59 23.69 -19.40
CA ASP A 60 -6.37 24.74 -18.41
C ASP A 60 -5.21 24.45 -17.45
N GLY A 61 -4.61 23.26 -17.54
CA GLY A 61 -3.49 22.82 -16.71
C GLY A 61 -3.89 22.39 -15.29
N VAL A 62 -5.18 22.27 -14.99
CA VAL A 62 -5.74 21.84 -13.71
C VAL A 62 -6.65 20.63 -13.95
N TYR A 63 -6.36 19.52 -13.28
CA TYR A 63 -7.17 18.32 -13.42
C TYR A 63 -8.39 18.41 -12.49
N SER A 64 -9.55 18.63 -13.10
CA SER A 64 -10.83 18.60 -12.38
C SER A 64 -11.18 17.20 -11.89
N GLN A 65 -12.09 17.10 -10.91
CA GLN A 65 -12.58 15.81 -10.45
C GLN A 65 -13.21 14.97 -11.57
N SER A 66 -13.93 15.60 -12.50
CA SER A 66 -14.51 14.92 -13.66
C SER A 66 -13.46 14.36 -14.63
N GLU A 67 -12.28 14.99 -14.71
CA GLU A 67 -11.17 14.53 -15.55
C GLU A 67 -10.39 13.38 -14.90
N LEU A 68 -10.34 13.34 -13.57
CA LEU A 68 -9.67 12.28 -12.80
C LEU A 68 -10.56 11.07 -12.50
N GLU A 69 -11.88 11.18 -12.64
CA GLU A 69 -12.83 10.10 -12.35
C GLU A 69 -12.57 8.81 -13.17
N PRO A 70 -12.27 8.87 -14.49
CA PRO A 70 -11.93 7.68 -15.26
C PRO A 70 -10.67 6.96 -14.73
N LEU A 71 -9.62 7.73 -14.42
CA LEU A 71 -8.37 7.20 -13.84
C LEU A 71 -8.62 6.55 -12.48
N THR A 72 -9.42 7.19 -11.61
CA THR A 72 -9.79 6.66 -10.30
C THR A 72 -10.46 5.29 -10.41
N ARG A 73 -11.38 5.16 -11.37
CA ARG A 73 -12.11 3.92 -11.62
C ARG A 73 -11.23 2.82 -12.19
N GLU A 74 -10.35 3.16 -13.14
CA GLU A 74 -9.39 2.23 -13.72
C GLU A 74 -8.41 1.71 -12.68
N ASN A 75 -7.87 2.60 -11.84
CA ASN A 75 -6.99 2.24 -10.74
C ASN A 75 -7.68 1.28 -9.77
N LEU A 76 -8.87 1.61 -9.26
CA LEU A 76 -9.59 0.70 -8.36
C LEU A 76 -9.95 -0.64 -9.00
N SER A 77 -10.34 -0.64 -10.28
CA SER A 77 -10.63 -1.88 -11.00
C SER A 77 -9.39 -2.77 -11.10
N SER A 78 -8.22 -2.19 -11.36
CA SER A 78 -6.95 -2.91 -11.49
C SER A 78 -6.44 -3.42 -10.15
N LEU A 79 -6.64 -2.64 -9.09
CA LEU A 79 -6.23 -2.98 -7.73
C LEU A 79 -7.06 -4.11 -7.10
N LYS A 80 -8.26 -4.39 -7.63
CA LYS A 80 -9.16 -5.42 -7.10
C LYS A 80 -8.54 -6.82 -7.07
N ASP A 81 -7.80 -7.19 -8.12
CA ASP A 81 -7.16 -8.50 -8.22
C ASP A 81 -6.03 -8.69 -7.19
N TYR A 82 -5.57 -7.60 -6.58
CA TYR A 82 -4.53 -7.55 -5.56
C TYR A 82 -5.06 -7.21 -4.16
N ASN A 83 -6.37 -7.29 -3.94
CA ASN A 83 -7.03 -6.87 -2.69
C ASN A 83 -6.65 -5.44 -2.27
N TYR A 84 -6.48 -4.54 -3.25
CA TYR A 84 -6.07 -3.16 -3.03
C TYR A 84 -4.73 -3.01 -2.29
N PHE A 85 -3.89 -4.05 -2.33
CA PHE A 85 -2.66 -4.21 -1.57
C PHE A 85 -2.83 -4.22 -0.04
N ILE A 86 -4.07 -4.25 0.47
CA ILE A 86 -4.34 -4.27 1.91
C ILE A 86 -4.54 -5.71 2.38
N VAL A 87 -3.78 -6.12 3.39
CA VAL A 87 -3.83 -7.48 3.94
C VAL A 87 -4.19 -7.41 5.42
N PRO A 88 -5.49 -7.35 5.76
CA PRO A 88 -5.94 -7.37 7.14
C PRO A 88 -5.88 -8.80 7.70
N ARG A 89 -5.45 -8.91 8.96
CA ARG A 89 -5.38 -10.18 9.69
C ARG A 89 -6.09 -10.08 11.02
N VAL A 90 -6.86 -11.12 11.34
CA VAL A 90 -7.47 -11.34 12.65
C VAL A 90 -6.90 -12.62 13.24
N ASN A 91 -6.26 -12.54 14.40
CA ASN A 91 -5.56 -13.67 15.03
C ASN A 91 -4.61 -14.40 14.04
N GLY A 92 -3.89 -13.62 13.22
CA GLY A 92 -2.95 -14.11 12.21
C GLY A 92 -3.57 -14.57 10.88
N GLN A 93 -4.89 -14.72 10.79
CA GLN A 93 -5.58 -15.16 9.57
C GLN A 93 -6.04 -13.98 8.73
N ILE A 94 -5.80 -14.03 7.42
CA ILE A 94 -6.31 -13.02 6.48
C ILE A 94 -7.83 -13.04 6.51
N VAL A 95 -8.46 -11.87 6.63
CA VAL A 95 -9.92 -11.72 6.64
C VAL A 95 -10.43 -11.07 5.35
N PRO A 96 -11.63 -11.44 4.88
CA PRO A 96 -12.19 -10.88 3.66
C PRO A 96 -12.57 -9.40 3.83
N MET A 97 -12.45 -8.66 2.72
CA MET A 97 -12.82 -7.26 2.59
C MET A 97 -13.97 -7.10 1.58
N ALA A 98 -14.66 -5.97 1.65
CA ALA A 98 -15.65 -5.54 0.66
C ALA A 98 -15.01 -4.68 -0.43
N ASP A 99 -15.79 -4.31 -1.45
CA ASP A 99 -15.37 -3.34 -2.45
C ASP A 99 -15.14 -1.95 -1.80
N PRO A 100 -14.19 -1.15 -2.31
CA PRO A 100 -13.82 0.14 -1.76
C PRO A 100 -14.96 1.14 -1.91
N VAL A 101 -15.02 2.06 -0.96
CA VAL A 101 -15.99 3.15 -0.90
C VAL A 101 -15.26 4.48 -0.83
N ASP A 102 -15.99 5.54 -1.19
CA ASP A 102 -15.53 6.93 -1.17
C ASP A 102 -14.18 7.17 -1.88
N PRO A 103 -13.99 6.68 -3.12
CA PRO A 103 -12.73 6.87 -3.81
C PRO A 103 -12.64 8.24 -4.47
N GLY A 104 -11.41 8.76 -4.58
CA GLY A 104 -11.14 9.97 -5.33
C GLY A 104 -9.66 10.13 -5.63
N GLN A 105 -9.38 10.90 -6.69
CA GLN A 105 -8.04 11.36 -7.00
C GLN A 105 -7.97 12.88 -7.02
N ILE A 106 -6.81 13.40 -6.63
CA ILE A 106 -6.51 14.82 -6.66
C ILE A 106 -5.13 14.98 -7.27
N PHE A 107 -4.99 15.91 -8.20
CA PHE A 107 -3.67 16.40 -8.62
C PHE A 107 -3.48 17.82 -8.09
N SER A 108 -2.56 18.00 -7.17
CA SER A 108 -2.27 19.31 -6.56
C SER A 108 -0.80 19.41 -6.20
N ASN A 109 -0.21 20.60 -6.33
CA ASN A 109 1.21 20.85 -6.04
C ASN A 109 2.18 19.86 -6.73
N GLY A 110 1.82 19.40 -7.94
CA GLY A 110 2.61 18.44 -8.71
C GLY A 110 2.53 17.00 -8.20
N LYS A 111 1.63 16.70 -7.26
CA LYS A 111 1.43 15.38 -6.67
C LYS A 111 0.06 14.82 -7.06
N LEU A 112 0.09 13.59 -7.54
CA LEU A 112 -1.12 12.80 -7.78
C LEU A 112 -1.40 11.98 -6.53
N GLU A 113 -2.58 12.15 -5.97
CA GLU A 113 -3.03 11.49 -4.76
C GLU A 113 -4.27 10.65 -5.08
N LEU A 114 -4.32 9.42 -4.57
CA LEU A 114 -5.48 8.53 -4.58
C LEU A 114 -5.89 8.22 -3.15
N HIS A 115 -7.16 8.35 -2.84
CA HIS A 115 -7.72 7.90 -1.58
C HIS A 115 -8.91 6.98 -1.80
N PHE A 116 -9.12 6.06 -0.87
CA PHE A 116 -10.30 5.21 -0.79
C PHE A 116 -10.35 4.51 0.58
N THR A 117 -11.53 4.01 0.96
CA THR A 117 -11.70 3.16 2.14
C THR A 117 -12.09 1.75 1.72
N VAL A 118 -11.43 0.74 2.28
CA VAL A 118 -11.77 -0.67 2.08
C VAL A 118 -12.43 -1.22 3.36
N PRO A 119 -13.76 -1.46 3.36
CA PRO A 119 -14.44 -2.04 4.51
C PRO A 119 -14.01 -3.50 4.72
N LEU A 120 -13.92 -3.93 5.98
CA LEU A 120 -13.90 -5.35 6.31
C LEU A 120 -15.28 -5.94 6.00
N ALA A 121 -15.32 -7.17 5.46
CA ALA A 121 -16.59 -7.84 5.20
C ALA A 121 -17.38 -8.11 6.49
N THR A 122 -16.69 -8.20 7.64
CA THR A 122 -17.28 -8.27 8.97
C THR A 122 -16.47 -7.41 9.93
N PRO A 123 -17.08 -6.42 10.63
CA PRO A 123 -16.39 -5.65 11.64
C PRO A 123 -15.84 -6.51 12.78
N VAL A 124 -14.75 -6.05 13.38
CA VAL A 124 -13.94 -6.81 14.33
C VAL A 124 -13.82 -6.04 15.64
N ASP A 125 -14.16 -6.66 16.75
CA ASP A 125 -13.97 -6.09 18.09
C ASP A 125 -12.51 -6.29 18.55
N PRO A 126 -11.68 -5.23 18.62
CA PRO A 126 -10.26 -5.35 18.93
C PRO A 126 -9.97 -5.71 20.39
N HIS A 127 -10.98 -5.76 21.28
CA HIS A 127 -10.81 -6.28 22.64
C HIS A 127 -10.83 -7.81 22.67
N LYS A 128 -11.44 -8.45 21.65
CA LYS A 128 -11.65 -9.90 21.61
C LYS A 128 -10.60 -10.63 20.78
N VAL A 129 -9.93 -9.93 19.87
CA VAL A 129 -9.00 -10.54 18.91
C VAL A 129 -7.83 -9.61 18.66
N GLU A 130 -6.73 -10.19 18.17
CA GLU A 130 -5.64 -9.42 17.61
C GLU A 130 -6.03 -8.95 16.20
N PHE A 131 -6.07 -7.63 15.99
CA PHE A 131 -6.24 -7.04 14.67
C PHE A 131 -4.96 -6.33 14.23
N GLN A 132 -4.49 -6.67 13.03
CA GLN A 132 -3.41 -5.98 12.34
C GLN A 132 -3.65 -5.95 10.84
N TYR A 133 -2.98 -5.06 10.13
CA TYR A 133 -2.92 -5.09 8.67
C TYR A 133 -1.56 -4.64 8.17
N LYS A 134 -1.26 -5.02 6.93
CA LYS A 134 -0.13 -4.53 6.15
C LYS A 134 -0.64 -4.02 4.82
N VAL A 135 0.10 -3.09 4.22
CA VAL A 135 -0.15 -2.66 2.85
C VAL A 135 1.11 -2.90 2.03
N TYR A 136 1.03 -3.71 0.99
CA TYR A 136 2.18 -4.05 0.14
C TYR A 136 1.75 -4.70 -1.18
N ASP A 137 2.61 -4.52 -2.18
CA ASP A 137 2.49 -5.23 -3.45
C ASP A 137 3.20 -6.60 -3.38
N PRO A 138 2.47 -7.73 -3.53
CA PRO A 138 3.07 -9.06 -3.53
C PRO A 138 3.98 -9.30 -4.75
N GLU A 139 3.88 -8.50 -5.82
CA GLU A 139 4.66 -8.64 -7.05
C GLU A 139 5.90 -7.74 -7.09
N PHE A 140 6.16 -6.93 -6.04
CA PHE A 140 7.31 -6.03 -5.95
C PHE A 140 7.42 -5.01 -7.10
N TYR A 141 6.30 -4.70 -7.76
CA TYR A 141 6.25 -3.67 -8.80
C TYR A 141 6.14 -2.27 -8.18
N ILE A 142 5.34 -2.14 -7.13
CA ILE A 142 5.08 -0.92 -6.38
C ILE A 142 5.74 -1.00 -5.00
N ALA A 143 6.53 0.00 -4.64
CA ALA A 143 6.92 0.19 -3.24
C ALA A 143 5.93 1.12 -2.56
N LEU A 144 5.35 0.64 -1.45
CA LEU A 144 4.46 1.41 -0.60
C LEU A 144 5.16 1.66 0.73
N ASP A 145 5.58 2.90 0.95
CA ASP A 145 6.28 3.31 2.16
C ASP A 145 5.42 4.29 2.94
N TYR A 146 5.35 4.12 4.26
CA TYR A 146 4.66 5.08 5.11
C TYR A 146 5.33 6.46 5.06
N VAL A 147 4.52 7.53 5.04
CA VAL A 147 5.01 8.89 5.26
C VAL A 147 5.66 9.04 6.64
N GLU A 148 6.64 9.94 6.79
CA GLU A 148 7.36 10.06 8.07
C GLU A 148 6.49 10.59 9.23
N GLN A 149 5.52 11.44 8.91
CA GLN A 149 4.68 12.13 9.90
C GLN A 149 3.26 11.57 9.85
N ASP A 150 2.75 11.17 11.01
CA ASP A 150 1.41 10.58 11.18
C ASP A 150 1.09 9.50 10.12
N PRO A 151 1.94 8.47 9.98
CA PRO A 151 1.82 7.45 8.93
C PRO A 151 0.54 6.63 9.00
N VAL A 152 0.05 6.45 10.22
CA VAL A 152 -1.17 5.72 10.50
C VAL A 152 -2.01 6.49 11.51
N GLY A 153 -3.30 6.63 11.24
CA GLY A 153 -4.26 7.24 12.15
C GLY A 153 -5.54 6.43 12.34
N VAL A 154 -6.58 7.11 12.79
CA VAL A 154 -7.89 6.53 13.09
C VAL A 154 -8.98 7.42 12.54
N ILE A 155 -9.95 6.82 11.85
CA ILE A 155 -11.22 7.43 11.48
C ILE A 155 -12.30 6.87 12.40
N GLY A 156 -13.13 7.75 12.96
CA GLY A 156 -14.12 7.38 13.99
C GLY A 156 -13.56 7.53 15.40
N THR A 157 -14.10 6.76 16.36
CA THR A 157 -13.70 6.84 17.77
C THR A 157 -12.92 5.59 18.17
N LEU A 158 -11.62 5.73 18.40
CA LEU A 158 -10.80 4.68 19.03
C LEU A 158 -11.26 4.48 20.49
N PRO A 159 -11.51 3.23 20.96
CA PRO A 159 -11.79 3.00 22.37
C PRO A 159 -10.66 3.50 23.27
N ASN A 160 -10.98 4.07 24.42
CA ASN A 160 -10.02 4.80 25.28
C ASN A 160 -8.90 3.92 25.86
N ASP A 161 -9.11 2.61 25.91
CA ASP A 161 -8.18 1.58 26.36
C ASP A 161 -7.41 0.92 25.20
N CYS A 162 -7.70 1.32 23.96
CA CYS A 162 -7.00 0.93 22.76
C CYS A 162 -6.02 2.00 22.29
N ARG A 163 -4.96 1.55 21.62
CA ARG A 163 -3.99 2.41 20.94
C ARG A 163 -3.59 1.82 19.60
N LEU A 164 -3.30 2.70 18.66
CA LEU A 164 -2.67 2.35 17.40
C LEU A 164 -1.17 2.11 17.61
N LYS A 165 -0.59 1.15 16.91
CA LYS A 165 0.85 0.89 16.87
C LYS A 165 1.28 0.54 15.45
N VAL A 166 2.35 1.16 14.97
CA VAL A 166 3.09 0.68 13.80
C VAL A 166 4.33 -0.04 14.30
N GLU A 167 4.51 -1.28 13.89
CA GLU A 167 5.69 -2.06 14.23
C GLU A 167 6.74 -2.00 13.13
N PRO A 168 8.03 -2.16 13.47
CA PRO A 168 9.05 -2.33 12.45
C PRO A 168 8.80 -3.64 11.68
N VAL A 169 9.36 -3.71 10.48
CA VAL A 169 9.52 -4.94 9.72
C VAL A 169 10.39 -5.95 10.47
N VAL A 170 10.50 -7.18 9.94
CA VAL A 170 11.43 -8.19 10.45
C VAL A 170 12.88 -7.68 10.43
N SER A 171 13.79 -8.35 11.14
CA SER A 171 15.17 -7.85 11.31
C SER A 171 15.91 -7.61 9.99
N ASP A 172 16.82 -6.64 9.96
CA ASP A 172 17.67 -6.35 8.78
C ASP A 172 18.39 -7.59 8.26
N GLN A 173 18.83 -8.48 9.16
CA GLN A 173 19.44 -9.74 8.79
C GLN A 173 18.46 -10.61 7.98
N GLN A 174 17.23 -10.76 8.44
CA GLN A 174 16.20 -11.53 7.73
C GLN A 174 15.85 -10.88 6.40
N LEU A 175 15.66 -9.55 6.37
CA LEU A 175 15.38 -8.84 5.12
C LEU A 175 16.49 -8.99 4.10
N ASN A 176 17.75 -8.86 4.52
CA ASN A 176 18.90 -8.98 3.62
C ASN A 176 19.07 -10.42 3.11
N GLN A 177 18.85 -11.42 3.97
CA GLN A 177 18.81 -12.83 3.56
C GLN A 177 17.70 -13.08 2.52
N THR A 178 16.51 -12.53 2.74
CA THR A 178 15.39 -12.65 1.80
C THR A 178 15.70 -11.94 0.48
N ARG A 179 16.26 -10.72 0.51
CA ARG A 179 16.68 -9.98 -0.70
C ARG A 179 17.71 -10.76 -1.51
N GLU A 180 18.74 -11.29 -0.85
CA GLU A 180 19.76 -12.11 -1.50
C GLU A 180 19.12 -13.34 -2.14
N MET A 181 18.28 -14.07 -1.40
CA MET A 181 17.55 -15.23 -1.91
C MET A 181 16.68 -14.88 -3.13
N LEU A 182 15.89 -13.80 -3.06
CA LEU A 182 15.02 -13.35 -4.16
C LEU A 182 15.83 -12.91 -5.39
N SER A 183 16.98 -12.26 -5.20
CA SER A 183 17.86 -11.84 -6.32
C SER A 183 18.44 -13.00 -7.12
N THR A 184 18.46 -14.22 -6.56
CA THR A 184 18.87 -15.43 -7.28
C THR A 184 17.75 -16.06 -8.10
N LYS A 185 16.51 -15.56 -8.00
CA LYS A 185 15.35 -16.12 -8.70
C LYS A 185 15.25 -15.58 -10.12
N GLY A 186 14.90 -16.46 -11.05
CA GLY A 186 14.59 -16.08 -12.43
C GLY A 186 13.20 -15.46 -12.55
N THR A 187 12.91 -14.84 -13.71
CA THR A 187 11.65 -14.12 -13.98
C THR A 187 10.39 -14.98 -13.88
N ASP A 188 10.52 -16.30 -14.06
CA ASP A 188 9.39 -17.24 -14.02
C ASP A 188 9.14 -17.82 -12.63
N TRP A 189 9.96 -17.47 -11.63
CA TRP A 189 9.81 -17.98 -10.27
C TRP A 189 8.59 -17.37 -9.59
N LYS A 190 7.84 -18.20 -8.87
CA LYS A 190 6.74 -17.79 -8.01
C LYS A 190 6.98 -18.29 -6.59
N PRO A 191 6.63 -17.52 -5.56
CA PRO A 191 6.70 -17.99 -4.19
C PRO A 191 5.73 -19.17 -3.97
N PRO A 192 6.04 -20.08 -3.03
CA PRO A 192 5.05 -21.02 -2.51
C PRO A 192 3.80 -20.30 -2.01
N ASP A 193 2.63 -20.93 -2.11
CA ASP A 193 1.34 -20.32 -1.76
C ASP A 193 1.24 -19.88 -0.29
N ASP A 194 2.07 -20.44 0.60
CA ASP A 194 2.13 -20.13 2.02
C ASP A 194 3.23 -19.12 2.41
N GLU A 195 4.04 -18.66 1.46
CA GLU A 195 5.15 -17.73 1.69
C GLU A 195 4.78 -16.29 1.30
N ASP A 196 4.75 -15.41 2.30
CA ASP A 196 4.39 -13.99 2.16
C ASP A 196 5.64 -13.10 2.15
N PHE A 197 6.46 -13.21 1.11
CA PHE A 197 7.71 -12.44 1.03
C PHE A 197 7.47 -10.93 0.98
N GLY A 198 6.45 -10.47 0.25
CA GLY A 198 6.08 -9.04 0.20
C GLY A 198 5.75 -8.50 1.59
N GLY A 199 4.97 -9.25 2.36
CA GLY A 199 4.62 -8.90 3.73
C GLY A 199 5.80 -8.83 4.69
N MET A 200 6.96 -9.41 4.38
CA MET A 200 8.17 -9.27 5.22
C MET A 200 8.73 -7.84 5.18
N PHE A 201 8.58 -7.14 4.06
CA PHE A 201 9.08 -5.78 3.85
C PHE A 201 8.09 -4.70 4.25
N ALA A 202 6.88 -5.08 4.68
CA ALA A 202 5.82 -4.15 5.04
C ALA A 202 5.65 -4.05 6.56
N GLN A 203 5.67 -2.82 7.07
CA GLN A 203 5.41 -2.53 8.47
C GLN A 203 3.95 -2.85 8.82
N PRO A 204 3.69 -3.68 9.84
CA PRO A 204 2.32 -3.90 10.29
C PRO A 204 1.82 -2.72 11.12
N ALA A 205 0.56 -2.36 10.90
CA ALA A 205 -0.21 -1.47 11.74
C ALA A 205 -1.21 -2.30 12.57
N LEU A 206 -1.28 -2.04 13.86
CA LEU A 206 -2.01 -2.84 14.85
C LEU A 206 -2.89 -1.96 15.74
N ILE A 207 -4.02 -2.51 16.15
CA ILE A 207 -4.80 -1.98 17.28
C ILE A 207 -4.51 -2.85 18.50
N ILE A 208 -4.05 -2.21 19.58
CA ILE A 208 -3.70 -2.88 20.83
C ILE A 208 -4.60 -2.32 21.92
N CYS A 209 -5.49 -3.15 22.45
CA CYS A 209 -6.35 -2.82 23.58
C CYS A 209 -5.82 -3.45 24.85
N ASN A 210 -5.93 -2.73 25.97
CA ASN A 210 -5.67 -3.32 27.28
C ASN A 210 -6.79 -4.32 27.60
N GLN A 211 -6.43 -5.44 28.23
CA GLN A 211 -7.40 -6.38 28.78
C GLN A 211 -7.82 -5.97 30.19
#